data_AF-A0A661XFT3-F1
#
_entry.id   AF-A0A661XFT3-F1
#
_cell.length_a   1.000
_cell.length_b   1.000
_cell.length_c   1.000
_cell.angle_alpha   90.00
_cell.angle_beta   90.00
_cell.angle_gamma   90.00
#
_symmetry.space_group_name_H-M   'P 1'
#
loop_
_entity.id
_entity.type
_entity.pdbx_description
1 polymer ?
#
loop_
_entity_poly.entity_id
_entity_poly.type
_entity_poly.pdbx_seq_one_letter_code
_entity_poly.pdbx_strand_id
1 'polypeptide(L)'
;RKELTDEWDDRGVKKGLEYAILTEEITKAWAGLSVKDYKKLKSLKKENLSDNMSNLELVLNMLAEATTTEISKKQKPKTFLQNKTTARKGGQIAGNTRKEIEEQIGSKIVSPKNANNMIDKASDDKQIDS
;
A
#
# COMPACT_ATOMS: atom_id res chain seq x y z
N ARG A 1 4.43 3.92 -9.68
CA ARG A 1 3.62 2.96 -10.48
C ARG A 1 4.22 2.51 -11.81
N LYS A 2 4.62 3.39 -12.74
CA LYS A 2 5.11 2.97 -14.08
C LYS A 2 6.24 1.91 -14.01
N GLU A 3 7.19 2.11 -13.11
CA GLU A 3 8.35 1.23 -12.99
C GLU A 3 8.03 -0.22 -12.59
N LEU A 4 7.14 -0.43 -11.61
CA LEU A 4 6.75 -1.78 -11.19
C LEU A 4 5.99 -2.50 -12.31
N THR A 5 5.09 -1.80 -12.99
CA THR A 5 4.32 -2.38 -14.09
C THR A 5 5.18 -2.67 -15.31
N ASP A 6 6.22 -1.87 -15.57
CA ASP A 6 7.18 -2.13 -16.65
C ASP A 6 8.04 -3.37 -16.31
N GLU A 7 8.50 -3.51 -15.07
CA GLU A 7 9.21 -4.72 -14.63
C GLU A 7 8.32 -5.97 -14.70
N TRP A 8 7.03 -5.88 -14.37
CA TRP A 8 6.10 -7.00 -14.55
C TRP A 8 5.91 -7.37 -16.02
N ASP A 9 5.83 -6.39 -16.92
CA ASP A 9 5.78 -6.61 -18.37
C ASP A 9 7.06 -7.35 -18.83
N ASP A 10 8.22 -6.91 -18.37
CA ASP A 10 9.53 -7.54 -18.66
C ASP A 10 9.66 -8.97 -18.09
N ARG A 11 8.90 -9.30 -17.03
CA ARG A 11 8.82 -10.66 -16.47
C ARG A 11 7.70 -11.50 -17.09
N GLY A 12 6.99 -10.98 -18.09
CA GLY A 12 5.92 -11.69 -18.80
C GLY A 12 4.64 -11.86 -17.99
N VAL A 13 4.40 -11.03 -16.99
CA VAL A 13 3.16 -11.01 -16.22
C VAL A 13 2.05 -10.42 -17.09
N LYS A 14 0.87 -11.06 -17.10
CA LYS A 14 -0.24 -10.62 -17.96
C LYS A 14 -0.99 -9.43 -17.36
N LYS A 15 -1.15 -8.37 -18.15
CA LYS A 15 -1.97 -7.21 -17.77
C LYS A 15 -3.40 -7.63 -17.41
N GLY A 16 -4.02 -6.87 -16.51
CA GLY A 16 -5.36 -7.15 -16.01
C GLY A 16 -5.33 -8.01 -14.76
N LEU A 17 -5.75 -9.28 -14.87
CA LEU A 17 -5.98 -10.13 -13.70
C LEU A 17 -4.70 -10.41 -12.89
N GLU A 18 -3.58 -10.73 -13.54
CA GLU A 18 -2.34 -11.03 -12.81
C GLU A 18 -1.79 -9.79 -12.11
N TYR A 19 -1.89 -8.61 -12.74
CA TYR A 19 -1.52 -7.33 -12.12
C TYR A 19 -2.36 -7.05 -10.88
N ALA A 20 -3.68 -7.27 -10.97
CA ALA A 20 -4.58 -7.12 -9.85
C ALA A 20 -4.23 -8.07 -8.70
N ILE A 21 -3.89 -9.33 -9.01
CA ILE A 21 -3.48 -10.32 -8.00
C ILE A 21 -2.15 -9.92 -7.35
N LEU A 22 -1.14 -9.49 -8.11
CA LEU A 22 0.14 -9.08 -7.53
C LEU A 22 -0.01 -7.81 -6.67
N THR A 23 -0.82 -6.85 -7.12
CA THR A 23 -1.15 -5.65 -6.35
C THR A 23 -1.89 -5.99 -5.06
N GLU A 24 -2.83 -6.94 -5.11
CA GLU A 24 -3.53 -7.47 -3.94
C GLU A 24 -2.55 -8.10 -2.94
N GLU A 25 -1.58 -8.88 -3.41
CA GLU A 25 -0.57 -9.51 -2.55
C GLU A 25 0.39 -8.49 -1.92
N ILE A 26 0.81 -7.45 -2.66
CA ILE A 26 1.58 -6.33 -2.11
C ILE A 26 0.77 -5.63 -1.03
N THR A 27 -0.47 -5.22 -1.35
CA THR A 27 -1.36 -4.49 -0.44
C THR A 27 -1.59 -5.27 0.84
N LYS A 28 -1.92 -6.56 0.72
CA LYS A 28 -2.16 -7.44 1.86
C LYS A 28 -0.92 -7.60 2.73
N ALA A 29 0.26 -7.73 2.12
CA ALA A 29 1.50 -7.89 2.87
C ALA A 29 1.89 -6.64 3.66
N TRP A 30 1.69 -5.43 3.12
CA TRP A 30 2.07 -4.20 3.82
C TRP A 30 0.96 -3.68 4.76
N ALA A 31 -0.27 -3.59 4.28
CA ALA A 31 -1.39 -3.01 5.01
C ALA A 31 -2.06 -4.01 5.96
N GLY A 32 -1.88 -5.32 5.72
CA GLY A 32 -2.56 -6.39 6.47
C GLY A 32 -4.01 -6.62 6.05
N LEU A 33 -4.48 -5.97 4.98
CA LEU A 33 -5.86 -6.03 4.49
C LEU A 33 -5.90 -6.36 2.99
N SER A 34 -6.95 -7.06 2.55
CA SER A 34 -7.26 -7.15 1.12
C SER A 34 -7.58 -5.77 0.56
N VAL A 35 -7.43 -5.54 -0.76
CA VAL A 35 -7.84 -4.26 -1.36
C VAL A 35 -9.33 -3.98 -1.10
N LYS A 36 -10.16 -5.04 -1.11
CA LYS A 36 -11.60 -4.93 -0.82
C LYS A 36 -11.86 -4.50 0.63
N ASP A 37 -11.22 -5.14 1.61
CA ASP A 37 -11.39 -4.81 3.02
C ASP A 37 -10.82 -3.44 3.34
N TYR A 38 -9.73 -3.04 2.67
CA TYR A 38 -9.13 -1.72 2.84
C TYR A 38 -10.04 -0.62 2.28
N LYS A 39 -10.64 -0.83 1.10
CA LYS A 39 -11.68 0.07 0.59
C LYS A 39 -12.88 0.16 1.53
N LYS A 40 -13.33 -0.97 2.08
CA LYS A 40 -14.42 -1.02 3.06
C LYS A 40 -14.06 -0.25 4.34
N LEU A 41 -12.85 -0.40 4.85
CA LEU A 41 -12.35 0.32 6.04
C LEU A 41 -12.42 1.84 5.84
N LYS A 42 -12.09 2.31 4.63
CA LYS A 42 -12.14 3.73 4.25
C LYS A 42 -13.51 4.19 3.74
N SER A 43 -14.53 3.33 3.80
CA SER A 43 -15.90 3.59 3.32
C SER A 43 -15.99 3.95 1.82
N LEU A 44 -15.09 3.38 1.00
CA LEU A 44 -15.03 3.62 -0.44
C LEU A 44 -15.90 2.62 -1.21
N LYS A 45 -16.67 3.10 -2.18
CA LYS A 45 -17.50 2.27 -3.08
C LYS A 45 -16.86 2.16 -4.45
N LYS A 46 -16.62 3.30 -5.10
CA LYS A 46 -16.09 3.39 -6.48
C LYS A 46 -14.75 4.14 -6.54
N GLU A 47 -14.44 4.86 -5.48
CA GLU A 47 -13.28 5.70 -5.35
C GLU A 47 -11.99 4.88 -5.40
N ASN A 48 -10.93 5.54 -5.87
CA ASN A 48 -9.61 4.99 -5.85
C ASN A 48 -9.07 4.96 -4.42
N LEU A 49 -8.45 3.85 -4.05
CA LEU A 49 -7.88 3.67 -2.73
C LEU A 49 -6.70 4.62 -2.50
N SER A 50 -5.81 4.79 -3.49
CA SER A 50 -4.63 5.67 -3.36
C SER A 50 -5.01 7.11 -3.04
N ASP A 51 -6.08 7.60 -3.65
CA ASP A 51 -6.50 9.00 -3.54
C ASP A 51 -7.15 9.28 -2.18
N ASN A 52 -7.41 8.22 -1.40
CA ASN A 52 -7.99 8.26 -0.06
C ASN A 52 -7.03 7.72 1.01
N MET A 53 -5.77 7.45 0.66
CA MET A 53 -4.71 7.12 1.62
C MET A 53 -4.13 8.40 2.22
N SER A 54 -3.76 8.34 3.50
CA SER A 54 -2.93 9.34 4.16
C SER A 54 -1.52 9.34 3.61
N ASN A 55 -0.75 10.39 3.95
CA ASN A 55 0.63 10.53 3.50
C ASN A 55 1.50 9.31 3.87
N LEU A 56 1.39 8.80 5.10
CA LEU A 56 2.15 7.61 5.50
C LEU A 56 1.67 6.34 4.80
N GLU A 57 0.36 6.16 4.59
CA GLU A 57 -0.18 5.04 3.80
C GLU A 57 0.35 5.08 2.35
N LEU A 58 0.42 6.27 1.73
CA LEU A 58 0.99 6.46 0.40
C LEU A 58 2.49 6.15 0.35
N VAL A 59 3.27 6.65 1.31
CA VAL A 59 4.73 6.40 1.38
C VAL A 59 5.01 4.91 1.57
N LEU A 60 4.27 4.23 2.43
CA LEU A 60 4.42 2.79 2.63
C LEU A 60 4.01 1.99 1.40
N ASN A 61 2.95 2.39 0.70
CA ASN A 61 2.58 1.78 -0.57
C ASN A 61 3.69 1.96 -1.63
N MET A 62 4.28 3.16 -1.73
CA MET A 62 5.41 3.41 -2.63
C MET A 62 6.64 2.57 -2.25
N LEU A 63 6.95 2.45 -0.96
CA LEU A 63 8.02 1.58 -0.48
C LEU A 63 7.77 0.11 -0.86
N ALA A 64 6.53 -0.36 -0.72
CA ALA A 64 6.14 -1.71 -1.10
C ALA A 64 6.30 -1.97 -2.62
N GLU A 65 5.90 -1.00 -3.45
CA GLU A 65 6.10 -1.05 -4.91
C GLU A 65 7.59 -1.07 -5.27
N ALA A 66 8.37 -0.11 -4.73
CA ALA A 66 9.79 0.03 -5.05
C ALA A 66 10.61 -1.19 -4.63
N THR A 67 10.40 -1.69 -3.41
CA THR A 67 11.08 -2.89 -2.93
C THR A 67 10.70 -4.14 -3.72
N THR A 68 9.43 -4.29 -4.11
CA THR A 68 9.01 -5.38 -5.01
C THR A 68 9.77 -5.31 -6.34
N THR A 69 9.85 -4.12 -6.94
CA THR A 69 10.56 -3.90 -8.20
C THR A 69 12.04 -4.28 -8.07
N GLU A 70 12.74 -3.78 -7.05
CA GLU A 70 14.17 -4.04 -6.86
C GLU A 70 14.46 -5.53 -6.60
N ILE A 71 13.60 -6.19 -5.82
CA ILE A 71 13.70 -7.64 -5.60
C ILE A 71 13.47 -8.39 -6.92
N SER A 72 12.49 -7.99 -7.73
CA SER A 72 12.19 -8.62 -9.02
C SER A 72 13.34 -8.48 -10.00
N LYS A 73 13.91 -7.27 -10.17
CA LYS A 73 15.08 -7.01 -11.01
C LYS A 73 16.27 -7.90 -10.62
N LYS A 74 16.46 -8.11 -9.31
CA LYS A 74 17.56 -8.95 -8.79
C LYS A 74 17.31 -10.45 -8.95
N GLN A 75 16.10 -10.92 -8.63
CA GLN A 75 15.76 -12.35 -8.61
C GLN A 75 15.33 -12.88 -10.00
N LYS A 76 14.89 -12.00 -10.89
CA LYS A 76 14.41 -12.30 -12.24
C LYS A 76 13.40 -13.46 -12.25
N PRO A 77 12.27 -13.32 -11.53
CA PRO A 77 11.26 -14.38 -11.46
C PRO A 77 10.76 -14.75 -12.88
N LYS A 78 10.64 -16.05 -13.12
CA LYS A 78 10.27 -16.61 -14.44
C LYS A 78 8.83 -17.10 -14.51
N THR A 79 8.18 -17.27 -13.36
CA THR A 79 6.80 -17.75 -13.29
C THR A 79 5.92 -16.78 -12.53
N PHE A 80 4.61 -16.82 -12.79
CA PHE A 80 3.65 -16.01 -12.04
C PHE A 80 3.73 -16.28 -10.53
N LEU A 81 3.93 -17.54 -10.11
CA LEU A 81 4.08 -17.88 -8.70
C LEU A 81 5.34 -17.27 -8.07
N GLN A 82 6.45 -17.19 -8.81
CA GLN A 82 7.66 -16.52 -8.34
C GLN A 82 7.48 -15.01 -8.25
N ASN A 83 6.77 -14.40 -9.22
CA ASN A 83 6.38 -12.99 -9.15
C ASN A 83 5.49 -12.71 -7.94
N LYS A 84 4.54 -13.61 -7.65
CA LYS A 84 3.68 -13.57 -6.47
C LYS A 84 4.47 -13.60 -5.16
N THR A 85 5.48 -14.46 -5.08
CA THR A 85 6.40 -14.50 -3.93
C THR A 85 7.21 -13.20 -3.81
N THR A 86 7.63 -12.62 -4.93
CA THR A 86 8.37 -11.34 -4.96
C THR A 86 7.51 -10.18 -4.48
N ALA A 87 6.28 -10.08 -4.96
CA ALA A 87 5.26 -9.13 -4.50
C ALA A 87 5.03 -9.19 -2.97
N ARG A 88 4.91 -10.41 -2.43
CA ARG A 88 4.77 -10.61 -0.97
C ARG A 88 6.00 -10.13 -0.20
N LYS A 89 7.21 -10.41 -0.70
CA LYS A 89 8.46 -9.99 -0.04
C LYS A 89 8.59 -8.47 0.01
N GLY A 90 8.35 -7.77 -1.10
CA GLY A 90 8.39 -6.31 -1.13
C GLY A 90 7.32 -5.69 -0.23
N GLY A 91 6.08 -6.18 -0.31
CA GLY A 91 5.01 -5.77 0.61
C GLY A 91 5.33 -6.04 2.08
N GLN A 92 5.99 -7.16 2.42
CA GLN A 92 6.36 -7.48 3.80
C GLN A 92 7.39 -6.50 4.37
N ILE A 93 8.34 -6.02 3.56
CA ILE A 93 9.32 -5.02 4.00
C ILE A 93 8.61 -3.72 4.41
N ALA A 94 7.69 -3.24 3.58
CA ALA A 94 6.86 -2.09 3.92
C ALA A 94 5.94 -2.36 5.11
N GLY A 95 5.41 -3.58 5.24
CA GLY A 95 4.57 -3.98 6.38
C GLY A 95 5.32 -4.01 7.71
N ASN A 96 6.59 -4.43 7.70
CA ASN A 96 7.46 -4.37 8.87
C ASN A 96 7.79 -2.92 9.23
N THR A 97 8.15 -2.11 8.23
CA THR A 97 8.40 -0.67 8.40
C THR A 97 7.17 0.03 8.99
N ARG A 98 5.97 -0.29 8.50
CA ARG A 98 4.71 0.21 9.06
C ARG A 98 4.61 -0.11 10.55
N LYS A 99 4.81 -1.38 10.93
CA LYS A 99 4.68 -1.82 12.32
C LYS A 99 5.66 -1.10 13.23
N GLU A 100 6.91 -0.96 12.80
CA GLU A 100 7.94 -0.24 13.54
C GLU A 100 7.55 1.23 13.77
N ILE A 101 7.01 1.91 12.75
CA ILE A 101 6.49 3.27 12.92
C ILE A 101 5.30 3.29 13.88
N GLU A 102 4.34 2.38 13.72
CA GLU A 102 3.16 2.28 14.60
C GLU A 102 3.54 2.06 16.07
N GLU A 103 4.59 1.30 16.34
CA GLU A 103 5.16 1.09 17.68
C GLU A 103 5.73 2.38 18.28
N GLN A 104 6.41 3.21 17.49
CA GLN A 104 6.97 4.49 17.95
C GLN A 104 5.89 5.56 18.19
N ILE A 105 4.83 5.59 17.38
CA ILE A 105 3.79 6.62 17.47
C ILE A 105 2.58 6.21 18.34
N GLY A 106 2.50 4.94 18.74
CA GLY A 106 1.40 4.41 19.56
C GLY A 106 0.03 4.38 18.87
N SER A 107 -0.02 4.48 17.54
CA SER A 107 -1.27 4.53 16.77
C SER A 107 -1.14 3.82 15.41
N LYS A 108 -2.28 3.40 14.84
CA LYS A 108 -2.32 2.68 13.55
C LYS A 108 -2.21 3.64 12.37
N ILE A 109 -1.36 3.29 11.41
CA ILE A 109 -1.22 4.04 10.16
C ILE A 109 -2.38 3.71 9.21
N VAL A 110 -2.68 2.42 9.05
CA VAL A 110 -3.85 1.97 8.27
C VAL A 110 -5.10 2.26 9.09
N SER A 111 -5.91 3.21 8.63
CA SER A 111 -7.05 3.72 9.40
C SER A 111 -8.27 4.05 8.52
N PRO A 112 -9.47 4.18 9.11
CA PRO A 112 -10.68 4.59 8.39
C PRO A 112 -10.63 6.01 7.81
N LYS A 113 -9.63 6.83 8.17
CA LYS A 113 -9.50 8.19 7.65
C LYS A 113 -9.38 8.17 6.13
N ASN A 114 -10.19 8.98 5.47
CA ASN A 114 -10.22 9.15 4.02
C ASN A 114 -10.16 10.65 3.68
N ALA A 115 -10.16 11.01 2.40
CA ALA A 115 -9.99 12.40 1.95
C ALA A 115 -11.00 13.37 2.59
N ASN A 116 -12.23 12.92 2.86
CA ASN A 116 -13.28 13.75 3.48
C ASN A 116 -13.02 14.04 4.96
N ASN A 117 -12.35 13.13 5.68
CA ASN A 117 -12.07 13.25 7.11
C ASN A 117 -10.65 13.77 7.41
N MET A 118 -9.88 14.16 6.38
CA MET A 118 -8.53 14.72 6.54
C MET A 118 -8.55 16.22 6.87
N ILE A 119 -9.68 16.90 6.67
CA ILE A 119 -9.82 18.35 6.84
C ILE A 119 -10.11 18.74 8.30
N ASP A 120 -10.59 17.83 9.15
CA ASP A 120 -11.14 18.17 10.48
C ASP A 120 -10.14 18.09 11.64
N LYS A 121 -8.90 18.56 11.48
CA LYS A 121 -7.98 18.73 12.65
C LYS A 121 -7.23 20.06 12.72
N ALA A 122 -7.50 21.01 11.81
CA ALA A 122 -6.90 22.34 11.88
C ALA A 122 -7.70 23.35 12.72
N SER A 123 -8.89 22.97 13.23
CA SER A 123 -9.85 23.92 13.82
C SER A 123 -10.04 23.82 15.34
N ASP A 124 -9.60 22.73 15.99
CA ASP A 124 -9.93 22.47 17.40
C ASP A 124 -8.87 22.96 18.42
N ASP A 125 -7.78 23.58 17.96
CA ASP A 125 -6.66 24.01 18.82
C ASP A 125 -6.69 25.52 19.18
N LYS A 126 -7.84 26.19 19.02
CA LYS A 126 -7.98 27.64 19.27
C LYS A 126 -8.97 28.06 20.36
N GLN A 127 -9.40 27.16 21.24
CA GLN A 127 -10.32 27.56 22.30
C GLN A 127 -10.05 26.90 23.65
N ILE A 128 -8.85 27.11 24.19
CA ILE A 128 -8.60 27.09 25.64
C ILE A 128 -7.63 28.22 25.98
N ASP A 129 -8.13 29.46 25.91
CA ASP A 129 -7.66 30.57 26.76
C ASP A 129 -8.64 31.75 26.60
N SER A 130 -9.66 31.78 27.46
CA SER A 130 -10.45 32.96 27.81
C SER A 130 -11.30 32.67 29.03
#